data_AF-A0A812GSE2-F1
#
_entry.id   AF-A0A812GSE2-F1
#
_cell.length_a   1.000
_cell.length_b   1.000
_cell.length_c   1.000
_cell.angle_alpha   90.00
_cell.angle_beta   90.00
_cell.angle_gamma   90.00
#
_symmetry.space_group_name_H-M   'P 1'
#
loop_
_entity.id
_entity.type
_entity.pdbx_description
1 polymer ?
#
loop_
_entity_poly.entity_id
_entity_poly.type
_entity_poly.pdbx_seq_one_letter_code
_entity_poly.pdbx_strand_id
1 'polypeptide(L)'
;MPKTTLVKTRSKKLERAVSAFFDYIEGIIERRNTFTMEAFAESVNKFLTFNEYQVLEGYGNVSRKAAEQKAHAEYEQFNKQQKIESDFDREVKKLLNDGRKKKD
;
A
#
# COMPACT_ATOMS: atom_id res chain seq x y z
N MET A 1 11.14 -2.33 16.08
CA MET A 1 9.99 -2.43 15.14
C MET A 1 9.47 -1.03 14.79
N PRO A 2 9.62 -0.52 13.54
CA PRO A 2 9.09 0.80 13.15
C PRO A 2 8.17 0.71 11.92
N LYS A 3 7.05 -0.02 11.97
CA LYS A 3 6.14 -0.20 10.81
C LYS A 3 4.88 0.68 10.85
N THR A 4 4.59 1.36 11.96
CA THR A 4 3.30 2.06 12.16
C THR A 4 3.31 3.54 11.77
N THR A 5 4.47 4.21 11.80
CA THR A 5 4.60 5.64 11.49
C THR A 5 4.47 5.95 9.99
N LEU A 6 4.89 5.02 9.13
CA LEU A 6 4.82 5.17 7.67
C LEU A 6 3.40 4.99 7.10
N VAL A 7 2.55 4.20 7.75
CA VAL A 7 1.14 4.02 7.34
C VAL A 7 0.33 5.24 7.72
N LYS A 8 0.51 5.74 8.95
CA LYS A 8 -0.21 6.93 9.46
C LYS A 8 0.16 8.20 8.68
N THR A 9 1.42 8.35 8.28
CA THR A 9 1.88 9.48 7.45
C THR A 9 1.39 9.40 6.01
N ARG A 10 1.30 8.19 5.43
CA ARG A 10 0.71 7.98 4.09
C ARG A 10 -0.80 8.25 4.07
N SER A 11 -1.55 7.82 5.10
CA SER A 11 -2.99 8.13 5.23
C SER A 11 -3.25 9.62 5.24
N LYS A 12 -2.50 10.39 6.05
CA LYS A 12 -2.66 11.84 6.13
C LYS A 12 -2.32 12.56 4.82
N LYS A 13 -1.35 12.05 4.04
CA LYS A 13 -1.04 12.59 2.71
C LYS A 13 -2.18 12.33 1.73
N LEU A 14 -2.75 11.13 1.76
CA LEU A 14 -3.91 10.77 0.94
C LEU A 14 -5.13 11.61 1.30
N GLU A 15 -5.44 11.75 2.59
CA GLU A 15 -6.56 12.58 3.08
C GLU A 15 -6.45 14.03 2.58
N ARG A 16 -5.25 14.63 2.65
CA ARG A 16 -5.02 15.98 2.12
C ARG A 16 -5.20 16.08 0.61
N ALA A 17 -4.73 15.09 -0.15
CA ALA A 17 -4.91 15.04 -1.60
C ALA A 17 -6.40 14.91 -1.99
N VAL A 18 -7.15 14.10 -1.24
CA VAL A 18 -8.59 13.93 -1.43
C VAL A 18 -9.34 15.22 -1.13
N SER A 19 -9.06 15.88 0.00
CA SER A 19 -9.66 17.18 0.33
C SER A 19 -9.35 18.23 -0.73
N ALA A 20 -8.08 18.36 -1.15
CA ALA A 20 -7.68 19.31 -2.18
C ALA A 20 -8.32 19.04 -3.54
N PHE A 21 -8.62 17.78 -3.88
CA PHE A 21 -9.37 17.44 -5.08
C PHE A 21 -10.83 17.91 -5.00
N PHE A 22 -11.48 17.78 -3.84
CA PHE A 22 -12.84 18.26 -3.63
C PHE A 22 -12.93 19.79 -3.77
N ASP A 23 -12.00 20.53 -3.16
CA ASP A 23 -11.93 22.00 -3.29
C ASP A 23 -11.74 22.42 -4.77
N TYR A 24 -10.93 21.66 -5.52
CA TYR A 24 -10.70 21.90 -6.95
C TYR A 24 -11.95 21.68 -7.80
N ILE A 25 -12.67 20.59 -7.60
CA ILE A 25 -13.90 20.32 -8.38
C ILE A 25 -15.04 21.26 -7.95
N GLU A 26 -15.11 21.67 -6.68
CA GLU A 26 -16.06 22.66 -6.20
C GLU A 26 -15.89 23.98 -6.98
N GLY A 27 -14.67 24.47 -7.09
CA GLY A 27 -14.38 25.66 -7.90
C GLY A 27 -14.64 25.49 -9.41
N ILE A 28 -14.70 24.27 -9.94
CA ILE A 28 -15.10 24.00 -11.34
C ILE A 28 -16.62 24.02 -11.48
N ILE A 29 -17.33 23.41 -10.53
CA ILE A 29 -18.79 23.32 -10.49
C ILE A 29 -19.40 24.71 -10.23
N GLU A 30 -18.81 25.52 -9.35
CA GLU A 30 -19.25 26.89 -9.10
C GLU A 30 -19.14 27.79 -10.35
N ARG A 31 -18.17 27.51 -11.23
CA ARG A 31 -17.92 28.30 -12.45
C ARG A 31 -18.63 27.76 -13.70
N ARG A 32 -19.19 26.54 -13.69
CA ARG A 32 -19.82 25.90 -14.88
C ARG A 32 -21.10 25.16 -14.52
N ASN A 33 -22.11 25.24 -15.38
CA ASN A 33 -23.43 24.67 -15.14
C ASN A 33 -23.58 23.16 -15.43
N THR A 34 -22.54 22.45 -15.89
CA THR A 34 -22.63 21.00 -16.17
C THR A 34 -21.30 20.31 -15.93
N PHE A 35 -21.27 19.42 -14.95
CA PHE A 35 -20.13 18.55 -14.65
C PHE A 35 -20.57 17.10 -14.85
N THR A 36 -20.15 16.50 -15.97
CA THR A 36 -20.51 15.13 -16.34
C THR A 36 -19.57 14.13 -15.66
N MET A 37 -20.00 12.87 -15.55
CA MET A 37 -19.15 11.80 -15.00
C MET A 37 -17.89 11.55 -15.84
N GLU A 38 -17.95 11.79 -17.16
CA GLU A 38 -16.78 11.75 -18.05
C GLU A 38 -15.79 12.87 -17.71
N ALA A 39 -16.29 14.09 -17.52
CA ALA A 39 -15.48 15.24 -17.10
C ALA A 39 -14.88 15.03 -15.69
N PHE A 40 -15.59 14.32 -14.80
CA PHE A 40 -15.07 13.91 -13.49
C PHE A 40 -13.88 12.94 -13.63
N ALA A 41 -13.98 11.93 -14.49
CA ALA A 41 -12.88 11.00 -14.71
C ALA A 41 -11.63 11.71 -15.28
N GLU A 42 -11.81 12.64 -16.21
CA GLU A 42 -10.71 13.45 -16.73
C GLU A 42 -10.11 14.39 -15.68
N SER A 43 -10.93 14.97 -14.80
CA SER A 43 -10.45 15.92 -13.79
C SER A 43 -9.55 15.26 -12.76
N VAL A 44 -9.79 13.98 -12.43
CA VAL A 44 -8.90 13.17 -11.57
C VAL A 44 -7.50 13.07 -12.19
N ASN A 45 -7.40 12.72 -13.47
CA ASN A 45 -6.11 12.59 -14.15
C ASN A 45 -5.38 13.95 -14.24
N LYS A 46 -6.11 15.03 -14.55
CA LYS A 46 -5.56 16.39 -14.58
C LYS A 46 -5.05 16.83 -13.21
N PHE A 47 -5.81 16.55 -12.15
CA PHE A 47 -5.43 16.86 -10.77
C PHE A 47 -4.16 16.10 -10.34
N LEU A 48 -4.08 14.80 -10.62
CA LEU A 48 -2.91 14.00 -10.30
C LEU A 48 -1.67 14.50 -11.04
N THR A 49 -1.79 14.78 -12.33
CA THR A 49 -0.69 15.32 -13.16
C THR A 49 -0.22 16.69 -12.65
N PHE A 50 -1.16 17.58 -12.31
CA PHE A 50 -0.86 18.93 -11.82
C PHE A 50 -0.14 18.92 -10.47
N ASN A 51 -0.47 17.99 -9.58
CA ASN A 51 0.17 17.86 -8.27
C ASN A 51 1.47 17.03 -8.32
N GLU A 52 2.04 16.83 -9.51
CA GLU A 52 3.25 16.03 -9.75
C GLU A 52 3.16 14.60 -9.19
N TYR A 53 1.95 14.11 -8.94
CA TYR A 53 1.78 12.68 -8.67
C TYR A 53 2.12 11.94 -9.96
N GLN A 54 2.94 10.90 -9.85
CA GLN A 54 3.17 10.01 -10.97
C GLN A 54 1.85 9.34 -11.35
N VAL A 55 1.20 9.89 -12.38
CA VAL A 55 0.13 9.18 -13.08
C VAL A 55 0.83 7.98 -13.71
N LEU A 56 0.46 6.81 -13.24
CA LEU A 56 1.08 5.56 -13.66
C LEU A 56 0.60 5.25 -15.08
N GLU A 57 1.39 5.66 -16.04
CA GLU A 57 1.23 5.29 -17.44
C GLU A 57 1.38 3.77 -17.58
N GLY A 58 0.39 3.10 -18.17
CA GLY A 58 0.43 1.66 -18.43
C GLY A 58 -0.18 0.76 -17.35
N TYR A 59 -1.02 1.27 -16.44
CA TYR A 59 -1.84 0.41 -15.59
C TYR A 59 -2.69 -0.55 -16.44
N GLY A 60 -2.36 -1.85 -16.34
CA GLY A 60 -2.96 -2.92 -17.13
C GLY A 60 -1.94 -3.89 -17.73
N ASN A 61 -0.66 -3.51 -17.86
CA ASN A 61 0.35 -4.38 -18.49
C ASN A 61 0.90 -5.49 -17.57
N VAL A 62 0.80 -5.33 -16.25
CA VAL A 62 1.31 -6.32 -15.28
C VAL A 62 0.12 -6.98 -14.59
N SER A 63 -0.16 -8.23 -14.97
CA SER A 63 -1.20 -9.02 -14.31
C SER A 63 -0.85 -9.25 -12.83
N ARG A 64 -1.87 -9.40 -11.98
CA ARG A 64 -1.71 -9.78 -10.56
C ARG A 64 -0.71 -10.93 -10.38
N LYS A 65 -0.77 -11.91 -11.28
CA LYS A 65 0.10 -13.08 -11.30
C LYS A 65 1.58 -12.72 -11.52
N ALA A 66 1.87 -11.77 -12.41
CA ALA A 66 3.24 -11.30 -12.64
C ALA A 66 3.79 -10.52 -11.44
N ALA A 67 2.94 -9.75 -10.75
CA ALA A 67 3.32 -9.06 -9.52
C ALA A 67 3.60 -10.05 -8.37
N GLU A 68 2.74 -11.06 -8.19
CA GLU A 68 2.94 -12.13 -7.19
C GLU A 68 4.21 -12.93 -7.46
N GLN A 69 4.45 -13.33 -8.72
CA GLN A 69 5.67 -14.05 -9.10
C GLN A 69 6.93 -13.24 -8.81
N LYS A 70 6.94 -11.94 -9.12
CA LYS A 70 8.06 -11.05 -8.81
C LYS A 70 8.28 -10.94 -7.30
N ALA A 71 7.21 -10.76 -6.53
CA ALA A 71 7.29 -10.69 -5.07
C ALA A 71 7.87 -11.98 -4.45
N HIS A 72 7.45 -13.15 -4.93
CA HIS A 72 7.98 -14.43 -4.48
C HIS A 72 9.45 -14.61 -4.86
N ALA A 73 9.84 -14.27 -6.09
CA ALA A 73 11.23 -14.38 -6.54
C ALA A 73 12.18 -13.48 -5.73
N GLU A 74 11.75 -12.24 -5.47
CA GLU A 74 12.51 -11.31 -4.63
C GLU A 74 12.62 -11.86 -3.19
N TYR A 75 11.51 -12.33 -2.62
CA TYR A 75 11.49 -12.93 -1.29
C TYR A 75 12.45 -14.11 -1.19
N GLU A 76 12.43 -15.04 -2.15
CA GLU A 76 13.35 -16.19 -2.16
C GLU A 76 14.81 -15.76 -2.30
N GLN A 77 15.11 -14.73 -3.08
CA GLN A 77 16.48 -14.24 -3.24
C GLN A 77 17.03 -13.63 -1.95
N PHE A 78 16.20 -12.88 -1.21
CA PHE A 78 16.60 -12.23 0.04
C PHE A 78 16.50 -13.14 1.28
N ASN A 79 15.66 -14.19 1.23
CA ASN A 79 15.45 -15.09 2.37
C ASN A 79 16.52 -16.21 2.48
N LYS A 80 17.42 -16.36 1.49
CA LYS A 80 18.45 -17.42 1.45
C LYS A 80 19.47 -17.41 2.59
N GLN A 81 19.73 -16.25 3.21
CA GLN A 81 20.77 -16.09 4.23
C GLN A 81 20.23 -15.83 5.64
N GLN A 82 18.92 -15.65 5.78
CA GLN A 82 18.33 -15.42 7.08
C GLN A 82 18.03 -16.78 7.73
N LYS A 83 18.89 -17.24 8.65
CA LYS A 83 18.45 -18.20 9.67
C LYS A 83 17.49 -17.47 10.59
N ILE A 84 16.27 -17.26 10.13
CA ILE A 84 15.20 -16.66 10.95
C ILE A 84 14.79 -17.76 11.92
N GLU A 85 15.44 -17.85 13.07
CA GLU A 85 14.76 -18.43 14.22
C GLU A 85 13.75 -17.37 14.64
N SER A 86 12.51 -17.54 14.18
CA SER A 86 11.42 -16.64 14.52
C SER A 86 11.32 -16.58 16.05
N ASP A 87 11.13 -15.39 16.60
CA ASP A 87 10.83 -15.21 18.02
C ASP A 87 9.59 -16.04 18.42
N PHE A 88 8.66 -16.21 17.49
CA PHE A 88 7.57 -17.18 17.60
C PHE A 88 8.05 -18.63 17.74
N ASP A 89 8.96 -19.10 16.86
CA ASP A 89 9.50 -20.47 16.91
C ASP A 89 10.28 -20.72 18.20
N ARG A 90 10.96 -19.70 18.72
CA ARG A 90 11.66 -19.75 20.00
C ARG A 90 10.70 -19.91 21.17
N GLU A 91 9.60 -19.17 21.19
CA GLU A 91 8.58 -19.27 22.25
C GLU A 91 7.80 -20.59 22.15
N VAL A 92 7.48 -21.07 20.95
CA VAL A 92 6.84 -22.38 20.75
C VAL A 92 7.75 -23.53 21.20
N LYS A 93 9.05 -23.49 20.89
CA LYS A 93 10.01 -24.50 21.39
C LYS A 93 10.11 -24.51 22.91
N LYS A 94 10.07 -23.35 23.58
CA LYS A 94 10.06 -23.27 25.04
C LYS A 94 8.82 -23.93 25.63
N LEU A 95 7.65 -23.58 25.12
CA LEU A 95 6.38 -24.17 25.56
C LEU A 95 6.33 -25.70 25.38
N LEU A 96 6.85 -26.20 24.26
CA LEU A 96 6.92 -27.63 23.97
C LEU A 96 7.95 -28.38 24.84
N ASN A 97 9.07 -27.74 25.21
CA ASN A 97 10.06 -28.33 26.10
C ASN A 97 9.63 -28.30 27.57
N ASP A 98 8.91 -27.27 28.02
CA ASP A 98 8.32 -27.21 29.36
C ASP A 98 7.19 -28.24 29.55
N GLY A 99 6.45 -28.55 28.47
CA GLY A 99 5.47 -29.65 28.46
C GLY A 99 6.09 -31.05 28.60
N ARG A 100 7.35 -31.24 28.15
CA ARG A 100 8.08 -32.51 28.31
C ARG A 100 8.68 -32.70 29.70
N LYS A 101 9.10 -31.62 30.37
CA LYS A 101 9.62 -31.67 31.75
C LYS A 101 8.56 -31.91 32.83
N LYS A 102 7.27 -31.85 32.48
CA LYS A 102 6.16 -32.11 33.41
C LYS A 102 5.69 -33.58 33.43
N LYS A 103 6.38 -34.47 32.72
CA LYS A 103 5.99 -35.88 32.59
C LYS A 103 7.03 -36.87 33.14
N ASP A 104 8.03 -36.37 33.87
CA ASP A 104 8.94 -37.15 34.72
C ASP A 104 8.70 -36.79 36.19
#